data_AF-A0A9J6DN89-F1
#
_entry.id   AF-A0A9J6DN89-F1
#
_cell.length_a   1.000
_cell.length_b   1.000
_cell.length_c   1.000
_cell.angle_alpha   90.00
_cell.angle_beta   90.00
_cell.angle_gamma   90.00
#
_symmetry.space_group_name_H-M   'P 1'
#
loop_
_entity.id
_entity.type
_entity.pdbx_description
1 polymer ?
#
loop_
_entity_poly.entity_id
_entity_poly.type
_entity_poly.pdbx_seq_one_letter_code
_entity_poly.pdbx_strand_id
1 'polypeptide(L)'
;MSSLLRADVYSVGHLSEETYREAINRHNAYLQHETLRVAVCNAVEACLQGTYGCPRGLAELVVVQKFVSYYNRYREIIEFNLHLSGKEMRTFAGSLKGTFDYHVLLDRLEDLLERLTSTYGIISASV
;
A
#
# COMPACT_ATOMS: atom_id res chain seq x y z
N MET A 1 -14.99 20.76 3.28
CA MET A 1 -13.80 20.47 2.43
C MET A 1 -13.87 19.00 2.03
N SER A 2 -13.87 18.66 0.75
CA SER A 2 -13.79 17.26 0.31
C SER A 2 -12.35 16.76 0.46
N SER A 3 -12.16 15.65 1.17
CA SER A 3 -10.87 14.95 1.21
C SER A 3 -10.46 14.55 -0.21
N LEU A 4 -9.20 14.77 -0.58
CA LEU A 4 -8.63 14.34 -1.86
C LEU A 4 -8.44 12.81 -1.93
N LEU A 5 -8.33 12.15 -0.78
CA LEU A 5 -8.24 10.70 -0.67
C LEU A 5 -9.64 10.15 -0.40
N ARG A 6 -10.26 9.60 -1.45
CA ARG A 6 -11.58 8.94 -1.40
C ARG A 6 -11.56 7.71 -2.30
N ALA A 7 -12.48 6.77 -2.06
CA ALA A 7 -12.60 5.56 -2.87
C ALA A 7 -13.24 5.81 -4.26
N ASP A 8 -13.88 6.97 -4.44
CA ASP A 8 -14.61 7.41 -5.63
C ASP A 8 -13.94 8.66 -6.23
N VAL A 9 -12.63 8.59 -6.48
CA VAL A 9 -11.86 9.72 -7.03
C VAL A 9 -12.37 10.16 -8.42
N TYR A 10 -12.92 9.22 -9.20
CA TYR A 10 -13.46 9.47 -10.53
C TYR A 10 -14.98 9.52 -10.50
N SER A 11 -15.58 10.42 -11.29
CA SER A 11 -17.02 10.48 -11.48
C SER A 11 -17.51 9.55 -12.61
N VAL A 12 -18.78 9.15 -12.56
CA VAL A 12 -19.42 8.28 -13.57
C VAL A 12 -19.30 8.83 -15.00
N GLY A 13 -19.38 10.15 -15.17
CA GLY A 13 -19.29 10.79 -16.48
C GLY A 13 -20.35 10.27 -17.45
N HIS A 14 -19.92 9.69 -18.57
CA HIS A 14 -20.79 9.12 -19.63
C HIS A 14 -20.80 7.57 -19.64
N LEU A 15 -20.10 6.94 -18.70
CA LEU A 15 -20.04 5.47 -18.64
C LEU A 15 -21.38 4.92 -18.17
N SER A 16 -21.73 3.70 -18.61
CA SER A 16 -22.79 2.96 -17.95
C SER A 16 -22.36 2.64 -16.51
N GLU A 17 -23.33 2.51 -15.59
CA GLU A 17 -23.08 2.17 -14.18
C GLU A 17 -22.22 0.91 -14.03
N GLU A 18 -22.46 -0.11 -14.86
CA GLU A 18 -21.68 -1.35 -14.86
C GLU A 18 -20.22 -1.10 -15.27
N THR A 19 -20.01 -0.40 -16.38
CA THR A 19 -18.66 -0.08 -16.89
C THR A 19 -17.89 0.78 -15.89
N TYR A 20 -18.57 1.76 -15.29
CA TYR A 20 -18.01 2.60 -14.25
C TYR A 20 -17.57 1.76 -13.04
N ARG A 21 -18.44 0.87 -12.56
CA ARG A 21 -18.18 0.03 -11.39
C ARG A 21 -17.00 -0.92 -11.62
N GLU A 22 -16.88 -1.49 -12.81
CA GLU A 22 -15.71 -2.30 -13.18
C GLU A 22 -14.44 -1.44 -13.23
N ALA A 23 -14.49 -0.28 -13.89
CA ALA A 23 -13.33 0.61 -14.03
C ALA A 23 -12.84 1.14 -12.67
N ILE A 24 -13.75 1.54 -11.78
CA ILE A 24 -13.39 2.05 -10.45
C ILE A 24 -12.84 0.94 -9.55
N ASN A 25 -13.41 -0.27 -9.59
CA ASN A 25 -12.90 -1.40 -8.81
C ASN A 25 -11.47 -1.78 -9.22
N ARG A 26 -11.23 -1.87 -10.54
CA ARG A 26 -9.89 -2.12 -11.09
C ARG A 26 -8.91 -1.01 -10.71
N HIS A 27 -9.34 0.25 -10.79
CA HIS A 27 -8.49 1.37 -10.42
C HIS A 27 -8.17 1.39 -8.93
N ASN A 28 -9.15 1.10 -8.07
CA ASN A 28 -8.96 1.04 -6.63
C ASN A 28 -8.02 -0.10 -6.22
N ALA A 29 -8.08 -1.25 -6.90
CA ALA A 29 -7.10 -2.32 -6.72
C ALA A 29 -5.68 -1.84 -7.07
N TYR A 30 -5.52 -1.16 -8.21
CA TYR A 30 -4.25 -0.55 -8.60
C TYR A 30 -3.75 0.46 -7.55
N LEU A 31 -4.60 1.39 -7.08
CA LEU A 31 -4.22 2.38 -6.08
C LEU A 31 -3.84 1.74 -4.75
N GLN A 32 -4.58 0.72 -4.31
CA GLN A 32 -4.29 -0.02 -3.09
C GLN A 32 -2.92 -0.70 -3.18
N HIS A 33 -2.63 -1.35 -4.30
CA HIS A 33 -1.33 -1.95 -4.56
C HIS A 33 -0.19 -0.93 -4.51
N GLU A 34 -0.32 0.18 -5.25
CA GLU A 34 0.72 1.21 -5.26
C GLU A 34 0.88 1.92 -3.92
N THR A 35 -0.20 2.04 -3.14
CA THR A 35 -0.14 2.57 -1.77
C THR A 35 0.69 1.65 -0.89
N LEU A 36 0.44 0.33 -0.92
CA LEU A 36 1.23 -0.64 -0.17
C LEU A 36 2.70 -0.67 -0.61
N ARG A 37 2.93 -0.69 -1.93
CA ARG A 37 4.29 -0.77 -2.49
C ARG A 37 5.12 0.48 -2.20
N VAL A 38 4.56 1.66 -2.47
CA VAL A 38 5.31 2.93 -2.47
C VAL A 38 5.10 3.68 -1.17
N ALA A 39 3.85 3.97 -0.81
CA ALA A 39 3.57 4.81 0.35
C ALA A 39 3.80 4.09 1.69
N VAL A 40 3.80 2.75 1.69
CA VAL A 40 4.12 1.94 2.87
C VAL A 40 5.54 1.37 2.76
N CYS A 41 5.79 0.39 1.90
CA CYS A 41 7.07 -0.34 1.90
C CYS A 41 8.27 0.58 1.58
N ASN A 42 8.25 1.31 0.45
CA ASN A 42 9.37 2.20 0.12
C ASN A 42 9.58 3.31 1.17
N ALA A 43 8.51 3.81 1.78
CA ALA A 43 8.61 4.83 2.82
C ALA A 43 9.34 4.30 4.06
N VAL A 44 9.00 3.08 4.52
CA VAL A 44 9.66 2.43 5.65
C VAL A 44 11.11 2.08 5.31
N GLU A 45 11.38 1.55 4.12
CA GLU A 45 12.73 1.26 3.63
C GLU A 45 13.61 2.52 3.64
N ALA A 46 13.11 3.63 3.10
CA ALA A 46 13.82 4.90 3.08
C ALA A 46 14.10 5.42 4.50
N CYS A 47 13.17 5.21 5.45
CA CYS A 47 13.38 5.55 6.84
C CYS A 47 14.51 4.72 7.47
N LEU A 48 14.50 3.40 7.24
CA LEU A 48 15.55 2.49 7.72
C LEU A 48 16.93 2.81 7.13
N GLN A 49 16.97 3.25 5.87
CA GLN A 49 18.22 3.64 5.18
C GLN A 49 18.69 5.07 5.53
N GLY A 50 17.86 5.87 6.21
CA GLY A 50 18.15 7.29 6.45
C GLY A 50 18.15 8.14 5.18
N THR A 51 17.61 7.63 4.07
CA THR A 51 17.51 8.33 2.77
C THR A 51 16.19 9.10 2.64
N TYR A 52 15.28 8.92 3.59
CA TYR A 52 14.02 9.64 3.61
C TYR A 52 14.26 11.12 3.94
N GLY A 53 13.84 12.02 3.05
CA GLY A 53 13.97 13.48 3.24
C GLY A 53 13.14 14.07 4.39
N CYS A 54 12.57 13.22 5.24
CA CYS A 54 11.81 13.59 6.41
C CYS A 54 12.75 13.69 7.63
N PRO A 55 12.60 14.70 8.50
CA PRO A 55 13.34 14.77 9.75
C PRO A 55 13.23 13.48 10.56
N ARG A 56 14.37 12.97 11.07
CA ARG A 56 14.47 11.65 11.71
C ARG A 56 13.40 11.40 12.79
N GLY A 57 13.16 12.37 13.68
CA GLY A 57 12.14 12.23 14.73
C GLY A 57 10.71 12.11 14.22
N LEU A 58 10.40 12.73 13.07
CA LEU A 58 9.09 12.60 12.43
C LEU A 58 8.97 11.28 11.67
N ALA A 59 10.05 10.81 11.03
CA ALA A 59 10.11 9.52 10.35
C ALA A 59 9.91 8.35 11.34
N GLU A 60 10.61 8.36 12.48
CA GLU A 60 10.47 7.34 13.53
C GLU A 60 9.05 7.32 14.12
N LEU A 61 8.47 8.49 14.44
CA LEU A 61 7.14 8.55 15.05
C LEU A 61 6.00 8.25 14.06
N VAL A 62 6.07 8.78 12.84
CA VAL A 62 4.94 8.74 11.90
C VAL A 62 5.00 7.55 10.97
N VAL A 63 6.18 7.13 10.54
CA VAL A 63 6.30 6.03 9.58
C VAL A 63 6.48 4.71 10.31
N VAL A 64 7.44 4.62 11.23
CA VAL A 64 7.74 3.34 11.92
C VAL A 64 6.62 2.92 12.88
N GLN A 65 6.21 3.80 13.80
CA GLN A 65 5.15 3.41 14.77
C GLN A 65 3.81 3.13 14.08
N LYS A 66 3.43 3.92 13.06
CA LYS A 66 2.20 3.68 12.31
C LYS A 66 2.29 2.42 11.47
N PHE A 67 3.44 2.15 10.85
CA PHE A 67 3.65 0.91 10.11
C PHE A 67 3.35 -0.30 10.99
N VAL A 68 3.98 -0.37 12.17
CA VAL A 68 3.76 -1.49 13.12
C VAL A 68 2.30 -1.55 13.57
N SER A 69 1.68 -0.41 13.88
CA SER A 69 0.27 -0.35 14.31
C SER A 69 -0.71 -0.83 13.25
N TYR A 70 -0.40 -0.65 11.97
CA TYR A 70 -1.24 -1.05 10.85
C TYR A 70 -0.77 -2.33 10.15
N TYR A 71 0.28 -2.99 10.66
CA TYR A 71 0.92 -4.14 10.03
C TYR A 71 -0.08 -5.24 9.66
N ASN A 72 -0.87 -5.70 10.64
CA ASN A 72 -1.87 -6.76 10.41
C ASN A 72 -2.88 -6.37 9.33
N ARG A 73 -3.30 -5.10 9.30
CA ARG A 73 -4.21 -4.61 8.26
C ARG A 73 -3.55 -4.62 6.88
N TYR A 74 -2.28 -4.25 6.77
CA TYR A 74 -1.54 -4.35 5.50
C TYR A 74 -1.43 -5.81 5.05
N ARG A 75 -1.09 -6.71 5.98
CA ARG A 75 -0.98 -8.14 5.73
C ARG A 75 -2.30 -8.75 5.25
N GLU A 76 -3.41 -8.48 5.94
CA GLU A 76 -4.76 -8.92 5.56
C GLU A 76 -5.13 -8.46 4.15
N ILE A 77 -4.84 -7.19 3.81
CA ILE A 77 -5.11 -6.65 2.47
C ILE A 77 -4.26 -7.37 1.42
N ILE A 78 -2.98 -7.61 1.69
CA ILE A 78 -2.08 -8.33 0.76
C ILE A 78 -2.56 -9.77 0.55
N GLU A 79 -2.83 -10.49 1.65
CA GLU A 79 -3.29 -11.88 1.64
C GLU A 79 -4.61 -12.04 0.87
N PHE A 80 -5.57 -11.14 1.11
CA PHE A 80 -6.84 -11.13 0.38
C PHE A 80 -6.64 -10.99 -1.15
N ASN A 81 -5.64 -10.22 -1.56
CA ASN A 81 -5.38 -9.91 -2.97
C ASN A 81 -4.32 -10.81 -3.63
N LEU A 82 -3.82 -11.86 -2.97
CA LEU A 82 -2.82 -12.77 -3.56
C LEU A 82 -3.25 -13.35 -4.91
N HIS A 83 -4.55 -13.60 -5.08
CA HIS A 83 -5.18 -14.08 -6.32
C HIS A 83 -5.07 -13.10 -7.51
N LEU A 84 -4.65 -11.87 -7.28
CA LEU A 84 -4.37 -10.87 -8.32
C LEU A 84 -2.92 -10.92 -8.80
N SER A 85 -2.01 -11.58 -8.10
CA SER A 85 -0.59 -11.65 -8.46
C SER A 85 -0.38 -12.13 -9.90
N GLY A 86 0.49 -11.44 -10.64
CA GLY A 86 0.76 -11.69 -12.04
C GLY A 86 -0.28 -11.13 -13.02
N LYS A 87 -1.44 -10.63 -12.54
CA LYS A 87 -2.44 -9.97 -13.40
C LYS A 87 -2.03 -8.53 -13.69
N GLU A 88 -2.49 -8.01 -14.82
CA GLU A 88 -2.24 -6.64 -15.24
C GLU A 88 -2.89 -5.61 -14.30
N MET A 89 -2.14 -4.58 -13.95
CA MET A 89 -2.63 -3.38 -13.28
C MET A 89 -3.02 -2.32 -14.30
N ARG A 90 -4.27 -1.85 -14.24
CA ARG A 90 -4.78 -0.83 -15.16
C ARG A 90 -5.44 0.30 -14.40
N THR A 91 -5.31 1.51 -14.93
CA THR A 91 -5.98 2.69 -14.37
C THR A 91 -7.49 2.68 -14.66
N PHE A 92 -8.20 3.66 -14.13
CA PHE A 92 -9.61 3.90 -14.44
C PHE A 92 -9.82 4.02 -15.96
N ALA A 93 -8.98 4.80 -16.65
CA ALA A 93 -8.97 4.96 -18.10
C ALA A 93 -8.43 3.74 -18.87
N GLY A 94 -8.05 2.65 -18.18
CA GLY A 94 -7.60 1.40 -18.80
C GLY A 94 -6.11 1.35 -19.17
N SER A 95 -5.33 2.41 -18.89
CA SER A 95 -3.90 2.42 -19.17
C SER A 95 -3.14 1.42 -18.30
N LEU A 96 -2.30 0.61 -18.92
CA LEU A 96 -1.46 -0.40 -18.25
C LEU A 96 -0.38 0.28 -17.40
N LYS A 97 -0.16 -0.22 -16.19
CA LYS A 97 0.83 0.29 -15.22
C LYS A 97 1.86 -0.75 -14.77
N GLY A 98 1.65 -2.02 -15.12
CA GLY A 98 2.50 -3.13 -14.72
C GLY A 98 1.64 -4.34 -14.35
N THR A 99 2.14 -5.17 -13.43
CA THR A 99 1.45 -6.33 -12.90
C THR A 99 1.39 -6.27 -11.38
N PHE A 100 0.34 -6.81 -10.78
CA PHE A 100 0.27 -6.96 -9.33
C PHE A 100 1.34 -7.97 -8.87
N ASP A 101 2.08 -7.63 -7.82
CA ASP A 101 3.13 -8.47 -7.23
C ASP A 101 2.92 -8.70 -5.73
N TYR A 102 1.68 -9.05 -5.34
CA TYR A 102 1.31 -9.23 -3.92
C TYR A 102 2.14 -10.26 -3.16
N HIS A 103 2.64 -11.32 -3.82
CA HIS A 103 3.60 -12.24 -3.19
C HIS A 103 4.89 -11.52 -2.77
N VAL A 104 5.47 -10.73 -3.67
CA VAL A 104 6.67 -9.94 -3.38
C VAL A 104 6.38 -8.87 -2.32
N LEU A 105 5.19 -8.26 -2.35
CA LEU A 105 4.79 -7.30 -1.30
C LEU A 105 4.66 -7.95 0.07
N LEU A 106 4.19 -9.21 0.16
CA LEU A 106 4.10 -9.93 1.42
C LEU A 106 5.49 -10.18 2.00
N ASP A 107 6.41 -10.70 1.18
CA ASP A 107 7.80 -10.94 1.57
C ASP A 107 8.48 -9.64 2.06
N ARG A 108 8.26 -8.54 1.33
CA ARG A 108 8.78 -7.22 1.71
C ARG A 108 8.18 -6.70 3.01
N LEU A 109 6.88 -6.90 3.23
CA LEU A 109 6.21 -6.45 4.44
C LEU A 109 6.77 -7.18 5.68
N GLU A 110 6.98 -8.49 5.56
CA GLU A 110 7.54 -9.35 6.60
C GLU A 110 9.00 -8.99 6.91
N ASP A 111 9.86 -8.83 5.89
CA ASP A 111 11.26 -8.36 6.04
C ASP A 111 11.33 -7.00 6.78
N LEU A 112 10.45 -6.06 6.42
CA LEU A 112 10.44 -4.75 7.04
C LEU A 112 10.07 -4.80 8.51
N LEU A 113 9.10 -5.64 8.90
CA LEU A 113 8.76 -5.81 10.31
C LEU A 113 9.93 -6.40 11.09
N GLU A 114 10.58 -7.45 10.57
CA GLU A 114 11.74 -8.07 11.21
C GLU A 114 12.88 -7.07 11.43
N ARG A 115 13.20 -6.27 10.41
CA ARG A 115 14.25 -5.24 10.48
C ARG A 115 13.90 -4.12 11.45
N LEU A 116 12.63 -3.69 11.51
CA LEU A 116 12.17 -2.69 12.47
C LEU A 116 12.24 -3.20 13.90
N THR A 117 11.78 -4.43 14.14
CA THR A 117 11.88 -5.08 15.46
C THR A 117 13.33 -5.19 15.90
N SER A 118 14.24 -5.60 15.00
CA SER A 118 15.67 -5.70 15.28
C SER A 118 16.32 -4.34 15.58
N THR A 119 15.91 -3.29 14.85
CA THR A 119 16.53 -1.95 14.96
C THR A 119 16.03 -1.18 16.20
N TYR A 120 14.75 -1.29 16.51
CA TYR A 120 14.09 -0.46 17.54
C TYR A 120 13.70 -1.24 18.81
N GLY A 121 14.00 -2.54 18.87
CA GLY A 121 13.60 -3.39 20.00
C GLY A 121 12.09 -3.46 20.18
N ILE A 122 11.33 -3.26 19.09
CA ILE A 122 9.87 -3.30 19.13
C ILE A 122 9.47 -4.74 19.35
N ILE A 123 9.10 -5.05 20.60
CA ILE A 123 8.44 -6.31 20.94
C ILE A 123 7.17 -6.36 20.10
N SER A 124 7.08 -7.33 19.19
CA SER A 124 5.82 -7.60 18.51
C SER A 124 4.78 -7.80 19.61
N ALA A 125 3.84 -6.86 19.76
CA ALA A 125 2.69 -7.11 20.60
C ALA A 125 2.07 -8.39 20.06
N SER A 126 2.08 -9.42 20.91
CA SER A 126 1.60 -10.75 20.60
C SER A 126 0.26 -10.65 19.88
N VAL A 127 0.18 -11.34 18.74
CA VAL A 127 -1.08 -11.81 18.17
C VAL A 127 -1.80 -12.67 19.20
#